data_AF-A0A8B7J274-F1
#
_entry.id   AF-A0A8B7J274-F1
#
_cell.length_a   1.000
_cell.length_b   1.000
_cell.length_c   1.000
_cell.angle_alpha   90.00
_cell.angle_beta   90.00
_cell.angle_gamma   90.00
#
_symmetry.space_group_name_H-M   'P 1'
#
loop_
_entity.id
_entity.type
_entity.pdbx_description
1 polymer ?
#
loop_
_entity_poly.entity_id
_entity_poly.type
_entity_poly.pdbx_seq_one_letter_code
_entity_poly.pdbx_strand_id
1 'polypeptide(L)'
;MTPEPFVSGAEGTRLPEVQVQEQGVAVPRSSQCIAHVQGGAVPSCPPRGPRVHGSTSLPDCVCTKNKRVTNCVKMGDTCQCESIGSGVTVECDTLTSKCLLMKAEMTGTKAGRREKPKEAFEDTDGLYDPDCENNGMFKARQCNGTSCWCVNTAGVRRTDKHDTNLKCNELVRTRLIIIKMKHGEREAPLSTGSLKKAFVETITSRYMLDGRYIGDIVYENPYITIDLKQNSSDKSPGDVDIANVAYYFEKDVKGDSLFHNDRLNISIDNEMLRFEKIVVYYLDEVAPEFSMKSLTPGVIAVIVVVILAIVAGIVVLVCTRRRKGKYVKAEVKEMNEMHRGLNA
;
A
#
# COMPACT_ATOMS: atom_id res chain seq x y z
N MET A 1 -27.62 -46.58 -28.83
CA MET A 1 -26.72 -46.13 -29.91
C MET A 1 -26.90 -44.61 -29.98
N THR A 2 -26.31 -43.78 -29.11
CA THR A 2 -24.87 -43.48 -28.92
C THR A 2 -24.13 -43.36 -30.26
N PRO A 3 -23.40 -42.25 -30.49
CA PRO A 3 -22.30 -41.83 -29.62
C PRO A 3 -22.29 -40.36 -29.15
N GLU A 4 -21.53 -40.20 -28.06
CA GLU A 4 -21.11 -38.99 -27.35
C GLU A 4 -19.63 -38.66 -27.77
N PRO A 5 -18.94 -37.63 -27.23
CA PRO A 5 -18.43 -36.48 -27.98
C PRO A 5 -16.90 -36.46 -28.15
N PHE A 6 -16.38 -35.48 -28.91
CA PHE A 6 -14.95 -35.18 -28.99
C PHE A 6 -14.65 -33.73 -28.53
N VAL A 7 -13.68 -33.65 -27.62
CA VAL A 7 -13.13 -32.49 -26.92
C VAL A 7 -11.99 -31.86 -27.73
N SER A 8 -11.82 -30.53 -27.64
CA SER A 8 -10.55 -29.77 -27.57
C SER A 8 -10.85 -28.31 -27.96
N GLY A 9 -10.35 -27.25 -27.34
CA GLY A 9 -9.35 -27.03 -26.29
C GLY A 9 -9.16 -25.52 -26.23
N ALA A 10 -9.24 -24.93 -25.03
CA ALA A 10 -9.18 -23.49 -24.82
C ALA A 10 -7.73 -22.98 -24.93
N GLU A 11 -7.47 -22.03 -25.82
CA GLU A 11 -6.23 -21.26 -25.86
C GLU A 11 -6.39 -20.05 -24.93
N GLY A 12 -5.84 -20.16 -23.72
CA GLY A 12 -5.84 -19.12 -22.71
C GLY A 12 -4.78 -18.04 -23.03
N THR A 13 -5.25 -16.90 -23.53
CA THR A 13 -4.48 -15.66 -23.60
C THR A 13 -4.17 -15.17 -22.18
N ARG A 14 -2.90 -15.30 -21.78
CA ARG A 14 -2.38 -14.80 -20.50
C ARG A 14 -2.26 -13.27 -20.57
N LEU A 15 -3.10 -12.56 -19.82
CA LEU A 15 -3.01 -11.12 -19.57
C LEU A 15 -1.67 -10.77 -18.89
N PRO A 16 -1.09 -9.57 -19.14
CA PRO A 16 0.16 -9.16 -18.50
C PRO A 16 -0.07 -8.83 -17.02
N GLU A 17 0.87 -9.26 -16.19
CA GLU A 17 0.92 -9.07 -14.75
C GLU A 17 1.09 -7.57 -14.43
N VAL A 18 0.02 -6.94 -13.96
CA VAL A 18 0.04 -5.56 -13.46
C VAL A 18 0.84 -5.53 -12.18
N GLN A 19 1.94 -4.78 -12.14
CA GLN A 19 2.71 -4.59 -10.90
C GLN A 19 1.88 -3.76 -9.90
N VAL A 20 1.42 -4.42 -8.85
CA VAL A 20 0.63 -3.86 -7.77
C VAL A 20 1.55 -3.55 -6.59
N GLN A 21 1.62 -2.30 -6.16
CA GLN A 21 2.40 -1.90 -4.99
C GLN A 21 1.55 -2.12 -3.71
N GLU A 22 1.82 -3.21 -2.99
CA GLU A 22 1.17 -3.52 -1.70
C GLU A 22 1.76 -2.67 -0.57
N GLN A 23 0.91 -1.98 0.20
CA GLN A 23 1.27 -1.41 1.50
C GLN A 23 0.36 -2.00 2.58
N GLY A 24 0.83 -3.03 3.27
CA GLY A 24 0.16 -3.66 4.40
C GLY A 24 0.97 -3.50 5.67
N VAL A 25 0.47 -2.73 6.64
CA VAL A 25 1.04 -2.68 8.01
C VAL A 25 0.03 -3.34 8.96
N ALA A 26 0.51 -4.29 9.75
CA ALA A 26 -0.29 -4.95 10.78
C ALA A 26 -0.67 -3.96 11.89
N VAL A 27 -1.94 -3.98 12.30
CA VAL A 27 -2.46 -3.23 13.44
C VAL A 27 -1.92 -3.85 14.73
N PRO A 28 -1.15 -3.14 15.58
CA PRO A 28 -0.77 -3.70 16.87
C PRO A 28 -1.99 -3.74 17.79
N ARG A 29 -2.25 -4.92 18.38
CA ARG A 29 -3.25 -5.08 19.45
C ARG A 29 -2.84 -4.22 20.65
N SER A 30 -3.82 -3.50 21.21
CA SER A 30 -3.67 -2.80 22.49
C SER A 30 -3.30 -3.79 23.59
N SER A 31 -2.07 -3.72 24.10
CA SER A 31 -1.67 -4.46 25.28
C SER A 31 -2.40 -3.89 26.51
N GLN A 32 -3.33 -4.67 27.05
CA GLN A 32 -3.91 -4.41 28.37
C GLN A 32 -2.80 -4.52 29.42
N CYS A 33 -2.56 -3.45 30.18
CA CYS A 33 -1.72 -3.49 31.36
C CYS A 33 -2.45 -4.29 32.45
N ILE A 34 -1.97 -5.50 32.74
CA ILE A 34 -2.36 -6.26 33.93
C ILE A 34 -1.62 -5.65 35.12
N ALA A 35 -2.36 -5.09 36.07
CA ALA A 35 -1.82 -4.63 37.35
C ALA A 35 -1.51 -5.85 38.23
N HIS A 36 -0.22 -6.15 38.41
CA HIS A 36 0.24 -7.04 39.47
C HIS A 36 0.43 -6.21 40.75
N VAL A 37 -0.38 -6.51 41.76
CA VAL A 37 -0.22 -6.00 43.12
C VAL A 37 0.93 -6.75 43.79
N GLN A 38 1.99 -6.04 44.15
CA GLN A 38 2.87 -6.40 45.27
C GLN A 38 3.62 -5.17 45.75
N GLY A 39 3.53 -4.92 47.07
CA GLY A 39 3.91 -3.67 47.71
C GLY A 39 5.42 -3.43 47.84
N GLY A 40 5.76 -2.16 48.08
CA GLY A 40 7.09 -1.72 48.48
C GLY A 40 7.38 -0.26 48.12
N ALA A 41 7.42 0.60 49.14
CA ALA A 41 8.05 1.93 49.23
C ALA A 41 7.89 2.95 48.08
N VAL A 42 7.22 4.07 48.38
CA VAL A 42 7.11 5.27 47.54
C VAL A 42 8.38 6.12 47.65
N PRO A 43 9.10 6.45 46.56
CA PRO A 43 10.11 7.50 46.58
C PRO A 43 9.46 8.87 46.35
N SER A 44 9.67 9.80 47.27
CA SER A 44 9.24 11.19 47.17
C SER A 44 10.04 11.96 46.11
N CYS A 45 9.34 12.57 45.13
CA CYS A 45 9.93 13.53 44.21
C CYS A 45 10.10 14.91 44.89
N PRO A 46 11.16 15.68 44.59
CA PRO A 46 11.33 17.03 45.12
C PRO A 46 10.36 18.02 44.44
N PRO A 47 9.99 19.13 45.10
CA PRO A 47 9.00 20.07 44.57
C PRO A 47 9.52 20.80 43.32
N ARG A 48 8.69 20.84 42.26
CA ARG A 48 8.93 21.67 41.08
C ARG A 48 8.78 23.15 41.45
N GLY A 49 9.77 23.95 41.07
CA GLY A 49 9.70 25.42 41.12
C GLY A 49 8.57 26.00 40.24
N PRO A 50 8.26 27.30 40.40
CA PRO A 50 7.07 27.91 39.81
C PRO A 50 7.13 27.89 38.28
N ARG A 51 6.03 27.42 37.66
CA ARG A 51 5.82 27.51 36.21
C ARG A 51 5.63 28.97 35.84
N VAL A 52 6.50 29.46 34.96
CA VAL A 52 6.24 30.68 34.19
C VAL A 52 5.04 30.39 33.30
N HIS A 53 3.90 31.02 33.58
CA HIS A 53 2.76 31.04 32.69
C HIS A 53 3.13 31.87 31.46
N GLY A 54 3.62 31.21 30.41
CA GLY A 54 3.52 31.75 29.06
C GLY A 54 2.03 31.85 28.71
N SER A 55 1.57 33.04 28.37
CA SER A 55 0.22 33.30 27.89
C SER A 55 0.02 32.57 26.55
N THR A 56 -0.51 31.35 26.58
CA THR A 56 -1.02 30.70 25.37
C THR A 56 -2.29 31.45 24.97
N SER A 57 -2.21 32.28 23.93
CA SER A 57 -3.41 32.83 23.30
C SER A 57 -4.30 31.68 22.84
N LEU A 58 -5.60 31.75 23.17
CA LEU A 58 -6.57 30.82 22.60
C LEU A 58 -6.59 31.00 21.07
N PRO A 59 -6.66 29.93 20.28
CA PRO A 59 -6.66 30.05 18.83
C PRO A 59 -7.92 30.80 18.35
N ASP A 60 -7.76 31.75 17.43
CA ASP A 60 -8.85 32.60 16.92
C ASP A 60 -9.90 31.80 16.13
N CYS A 61 -9.53 30.62 15.64
CA CYS A 61 -10.41 29.67 14.97
C CYS A 61 -9.86 28.23 15.07
N VAL A 62 -10.72 27.23 14.86
CA VAL A 62 -10.37 25.80 14.93
C VAL A 62 -10.41 25.18 13.53
N CYS A 63 -9.33 24.51 13.15
CA CYS A 63 -9.21 23.83 11.87
C CYS A 63 -9.89 22.44 11.92
N THR A 64 -11.15 22.36 11.48
CA THR A 64 -11.97 21.14 11.59
C THR A 64 -11.43 19.98 10.76
N LYS A 65 -10.86 20.26 9.58
CA LYS A 65 -10.35 19.25 8.63
C LYS A 65 -8.88 18.90 8.82
N ASN A 66 -8.17 19.54 9.75
CA ASN A 66 -6.77 19.21 10.02
C ASN A 66 -6.39 19.56 11.46
N LYS A 67 -6.22 18.53 12.31
CA LYS A 67 -5.76 18.70 13.69
C LYS A 67 -4.26 18.95 13.85
N ARG A 68 -3.46 18.85 12.78
CA ARG A 68 -1.99 18.95 12.79
C ARG A 68 -1.53 20.33 12.31
N VAL A 69 -2.11 21.38 12.89
CA VAL A 69 -1.83 22.78 12.56
C VAL A 69 -1.56 23.61 13.81
N THR A 70 -0.92 24.76 13.63
CA THR A 70 -0.63 25.77 14.66
C THR A 70 -0.95 27.16 14.13
N ASN A 71 -0.90 28.19 14.99
CA ASN A 71 -1.00 29.59 14.59
C ASN A 71 -2.24 29.89 13.73
N CYS A 72 -3.40 29.36 14.14
CA CYS A 72 -4.66 29.57 13.44
C CYS A 72 -5.18 30.99 13.63
N VAL A 73 -5.43 31.69 12.52
CA VAL A 73 -5.94 33.05 12.46
C VAL A 73 -7.18 33.07 11.55
N LYS A 74 -8.22 33.76 12.01
CA LYS A 74 -9.43 33.95 11.20
C LYS A 74 -9.20 35.09 10.20
N MET A 75 -9.24 34.80 8.89
CA MET A 75 -9.14 35.78 7.82
C MET A 75 -10.46 35.87 7.06
N GLY A 76 -11.30 36.85 7.43
CA GLY A 76 -12.68 36.94 6.94
C GLY A 76 -13.52 35.77 7.46
N ASP A 77 -14.10 34.98 6.54
CA ASP A 77 -14.87 33.79 6.88
C ASP A 77 -14.05 32.50 6.89
N THR A 78 -12.81 32.53 6.38
CA THR A 78 -11.93 31.35 6.29
C THR A 78 -10.95 31.32 7.45
N CYS A 79 -10.79 30.14 8.05
CA CYS A 79 -9.74 29.89 9.04
C CYS A 79 -8.45 29.46 8.32
N GLN A 80 -7.37 30.21 8.52
CA GLN A 80 -6.05 29.89 7.99
C GLN A 80 -5.13 29.50 9.14
N CYS A 81 -4.37 28.43 8.97
CA CYS A 81 -3.41 27.96 9.98
C CYS A 81 -2.08 27.62 9.33
N GLU A 82 -1.04 27.45 10.14
CA GLU A 82 0.24 26.93 9.67
C GLU A 82 0.30 25.41 9.87
N SER A 83 0.68 24.69 8.81
CA SER A 83 0.94 23.25 8.90
C SER A 83 2.20 22.98 9.71
N ILE A 84 2.08 22.13 10.74
CA ILE A 84 3.20 21.75 11.61
C ILE A 84 4.33 21.15 10.78
N GLY A 85 5.57 21.56 11.05
CA GLY A 85 6.78 21.06 10.41
C GLY A 85 7.11 21.70 9.06
N SER A 86 6.11 22.14 8.29
CA SER A 86 6.33 22.87 7.04
C SER A 86 6.31 24.39 7.21
N GLY A 87 5.48 24.91 8.13
CA GLY A 87 5.17 26.34 8.25
C GLY A 87 4.31 26.88 7.11
N VAL A 88 3.87 26.03 6.17
CA VAL A 88 3.04 26.44 5.03
C VAL A 88 1.62 26.76 5.54
N THR A 89 1.08 27.89 5.09
CA THR A 89 -0.30 28.28 5.37
C THR A 89 -1.28 27.33 4.68
N VAL A 90 -2.25 26.82 5.43
CA VAL A 90 -3.32 25.93 4.96
C VAL A 90 -4.69 26.52 5.28
N GLU A 91 -5.63 26.35 4.35
CA GLU A 91 -7.03 26.72 4.53
C GLU A 91 -7.81 25.57 5.14
N CYS A 92 -8.52 25.83 6.23
CA CYS A 92 -9.24 24.79 6.98
C CYS A 92 -10.56 24.35 6.36
N ASP A 93 -11.02 25.06 5.34
CA ASP A 93 -12.23 24.72 4.59
C ASP A 93 -12.00 23.63 3.54
N THR A 94 -10.74 23.32 3.22
CA THR A 94 -10.36 22.27 2.28
C THR A 94 -9.57 21.16 2.97
N LEU A 95 -9.44 20.00 2.33
CA LEU A 95 -8.56 18.94 2.83
C LEU A 95 -7.10 19.37 2.64
N THR A 96 -6.31 19.30 3.71
CA THR A 96 -4.87 19.55 3.63
C THR A 96 -4.21 18.45 2.79
N SER A 97 -3.16 18.80 2.03
CA SER A 97 -2.49 17.83 1.18
C SER A 97 -1.78 16.72 1.98
N LYS A 98 -1.73 15.52 1.40
CA LYS A 98 -1.06 14.35 1.97
C LYS A 98 0.40 14.63 2.35
N CYS A 99 1.15 15.36 1.52
CA CYS A 99 2.55 15.67 1.80
C CYS A 99 2.72 16.49 3.08
N LEU A 100 1.94 17.57 3.25
CA LEU A 100 2.00 18.42 4.44
C LEU A 100 1.58 17.65 5.71
N LEU A 101 0.56 16.80 5.61
CA LEU A 101 0.12 15.96 6.72
C LEU A 101 1.17 14.90 7.12
N MET A 102 1.82 14.27 6.14
CA MET A 102 2.91 13.33 6.38
C MET A 102 4.12 14.04 7.04
N LYS A 103 4.49 15.24 6.57
CA LYS A 103 5.54 16.05 7.20
C LYS A 103 5.20 16.43 8.65
N ALA A 104 3.97 16.85 8.90
CA ALA A 104 3.49 17.17 10.24
C ALA A 104 3.53 15.94 11.16
N GLU A 105 3.22 14.76 10.64
CA GLU A 105 3.32 13.50 11.39
C GLU A 105 4.75 13.13 11.75
N MET A 106 5.69 13.35 10.85
CA MET A 106 7.10 13.01 11.08
C MET A 106 7.82 13.99 12.01
N THR A 107 7.33 15.22 12.14
CA THR A 107 7.93 16.27 13.00
C THR A 107 7.97 15.85 14.48
N GLY A 108 6.99 15.08 14.96
CA GLY A 108 6.97 14.56 16.33
C GLY A 108 7.89 13.37 16.60
N THR A 109 8.44 12.73 15.56
CA THR A 109 9.20 11.45 15.68
C THR A 109 10.71 11.62 15.84
N LYS A 110 11.22 12.87 15.77
CA LYS A 110 12.67 13.17 15.80
C LYS A 110 13.20 13.48 17.21
N ALA A 111 12.33 13.81 18.18
CA ALA A 111 12.75 14.09 19.55
C ALA A 111 13.12 12.79 20.29
N GLY A 112 14.42 12.53 20.47
CA GLY A 112 14.93 11.46 21.35
C GLY A 112 15.40 10.16 20.67
N ARG A 113 15.55 10.13 19.34
CA ARG A 113 16.09 8.93 18.65
C ARG A 113 17.61 8.84 18.78
N ARG A 114 18.10 7.72 19.33
CA ARG A 114 19.51 7.28 19.27
C ARG A 114 19.95 7.14 17.81
N GLU A 115 21.20 7.48 17.49
CA GLU A 115 21.76 7.27 16.15
C GLU A 115 21.55 5.81 15.71
N LYS A 116 20.95 5.63 14.53
CA LYS A 116 20.72 4.29 13.96
C LYS A 116 22.04 3.68 13.48
N PRO A 117 22.28 2.38 13.71
CA PRO A 117 23.45 1.68 13.16
C PRO A 117 23.50 1.76 11.62
N LYS A 118 24.70 1.83 11.04
CA LYS A 118 24.94 1.97 9.58
C LYS A 118 24.42 0.80 8.73
N GLU A 119 24.07 -0.32 9.37
CA GLU A 119 23.59 -1.56 8.73
C GLU A 119 22.09 -1.83 9.00
N ALA A 120 21.39 -0.91 9.66
CA ALA A 120 19.97 -1.09 9.96
C ALA A 120 19.13 -0.83 8.70
N PHE A 121 18.51 -1.88 8.16
CA PHE A 121 17.46 -1.77 7.15
C PHE A 121 16.16 -1.29 7.80
N GLU A 122 15.72 -0.08 7.49
CA GLU A 122 14.40 0.42 7.87
C GLU A 122 13.45 0.27 6.67
N ASP A 123 12.45 -0.61 6.83
CA ASP A 123 11.34 -0.75 5.90
C ASP A 123 10.32 0.39 6.13
N THR A 124 10.71 1.60 5.75
CA THR A 124 9.90 2.83 5.85
C THR A 124 9.24 3.17 4.51
N ASP A 125 8.84 2.16 3.74
CA ASP A 125 8.29 2.38 2.39
C ASP A 125 6.87 2.98 2.38
N GLY A 126 6.26 3.20 3.56
CA GLY A 126 4.94 3.84 3.71
C GLY A 126 4.92 5.21 4.41
N LEU A 127 5.82 5.48 5.37
CA LEU A 127 5.86 6.74 6.12
C LEU A 127 7.29 7.25 6.26
N TYR A 128 7.55 8.42 5.69
CA TYR A 128 8.84 9.12 5.69
C TYR A 128 8.59 10.63 5.84
N ASP A 129 9.62 11.42 6.16
CA ASP A 129 9.53 12.89 6.18
C ASP A 129 9.68 13.41 4.74
N PRO A 130 8.60 13.84 4.08
CA PRO A 130 8.63 14.14 2.65
C PRO A 130 9.04 15.58 2.40
N ASP A 131 9.76 15.85 1.31
CA ASP A 131 9.91 17.19 0.78
C ASP A 131 8.66 17.58 -0.01
N CYS A 132 8.05 18.70 0.39
CA CYS A 132 6.85 19.25 -0.23
C CYS A 132 7.16 20.54 -0.96
N GLU A 133 6.43 20.81 -2.05
CA GLU A 133 6.33 22.14 -2.64
C GLU A 133 5.43 23.05 -1.79
N ASN A 134 5.47 24.37 -2.04
CA ASN A 134 4.68 25.35 -1.28
C ASN A 134 3.16 25.17 -1.45
N ASN A 135 2.71 24.59 -2.57
CA ASN A 135 1.32 24.23 -2.80
C ASN A 135 0.92 22.89 -2.12
N GLY A 136 1.84 22.31 -1.34
CA GLY A 136 1.63 21.06 -0.61
C GLY A 136 1.74 19.80 -1.45
N MET A 137 2.14 19.87 -2.72
CA MET A 137 2.44 18.70 -3.55
C MET A 137 3.77 18.06 -3.13
N PHE A 138 3.95 16.78 -3.42
CA PHE A 138 5.26 16.13 -3.25
C PHE A 138 6.25 16.66 -4.28
N LYS A 139 7.50 16.89 -3.86
CA LYS A 139 8.60 16.98 -4.81
C LYS A 139 8.81 15.60 -5.45
N ALA A 140 9.01 15.55 -6.77
CA ALA A 140 9.18 14.30 -7.50
C ALA A 140 10.35 13.46 -6.98
N ARG A 141 11.42 14.12 -6.53
CA ARG A 141 12.57 13.51 -5.87
C ARG A 141 12.46 13.67 -4.37
N GLN A 142 12.58 12.56 -3.65
CA GLN A 142 12.60 12.48 -2.19
C GLN A 142 13.96 11.93 -1.75
N CYS A 143 14.49 12.41 -0.63
CA CYS A 143 15.78 11.98 -0.12
C CYS A 143 15.78 11.80 1.41
N ASN A 144 16.51 10.80 1.88
CA ASN A 144 16.84 10.62 3.29
C ASN A 144 18.36 10.38 3.41
N GLY A 145 19.07 11.40 3.90
CA GLY A 145 20.53 11.41 3.89
C GLY A 145 21.08 11.40 2.46
N THR A 146 21.89 10.41 2.13
CA THR A 146 22.48 10.22 0.79
C THR A 146 21.62 9.36 -0.13
N SER A 147 20.50 8.82 0.35
CA SER A 147 19.62 7.93 -0.39
C SER A 147 18.41 8.68 -0.93
N CYS A 148 18.23 8.69 -2.25
CA CYS A 148 17.12 9.37 -2.92
C CYS A 148 16.30 8.41 -3.78
N TRP A 149 15.01 8.73 -3.99
CA TRP A 149 14.10 7.96 -4.84
C TRP A 149 13.08 8.90 -5.50
N CYS A 150 12.45 8.45 -6.59
CA CYS A 150 11.34 9.18 -7.19
C CYS A 150 10.00 8.71 -6.62
N VAL A 151 9.05 9.64 -6.52
CA VAL A 151 7.68 9.38 -6.05
C VAL A 151 6.62 9.81 -7.08
N ASN A 152 5.40 9.30 -6.92
CA ASN A 152 4.22 9.79 -7.64
C ASN A 152 3.51 10.92 -6.89
N THR A 153 2.41 11.42 -7.46
CA THR A 153 1.57 12.46 -6.83
C THR A 153 0.99 12.03 -5.47
N ALA A 154 0.90 10.73 -5.19
CA ALA A 154 0.48 10.19 -3.89
C ALA A 154 1.63 10.00 -2.89
N GLY A 155 2.86 10.41 -3.25
CA GLY A 155 4.05 10.29 -2.41
C GLY A 155 4.59 8.87 -2.29
N VAL A 156 4.15 7.95 -3.14
CA VAL A 156 4.58 6.55 -3.14
C VAL A 156 5.79 6.40 -4.05
N ARG A 157 6.80 5.67 -3.56
CA ARG A 157 8.07 5.42 -4.26
C ARG A 157 7.82 4.65 -5.55
N ARG A 158 8.37 5.13 -6.68
CA ARG A 158 8.30 4.46 -7.99
C ARG A 158 9.64 3.94 -8.51
N THR A 159 10.75 4.21 -7.82
CA THR A 159 12.09 3.80 -8.25
C THR A 159 12.83 3.11 -7.12
N ASP A 160 13.90 2.39 -7.46
CA ASP A 160 14.89 2.03 -6.46
C ASP A 160 15.51 3.27 -5.80
N LYS A 161 16.07 3.05 -4.61
CA LYS A 161 16.84 4.07 -3.92
C LYS A 161 18.23 4.18 -4.58
N HIS A 162 18.60 5.40 -4.93
CA HIS A 162 19.86 5.77 -5.57
C HIS A 162 20.59 6.84 -4.74
N ASP A 163 21.72 7.31 -5.25
CA ASP A 163 22.48 8.41 -4.66
C ASP A 163 21.81 9.78 -4.89
N THR A 164 22.47 10.85 -4.47
CA THR A 164 21.98 12.22 -4.61
C THR A 164 21.90 12.72 -6.06
N ASN A 165 22.50 12.01 -7.01
CA ASN A 165 22.50 12.37 -8.43
C ASN A 165 21.25 11.88 -9.18
N LEU A 166 20.36 11.13 -8.52
CA LEU A 166 19.09 10.70 -9.08
C LEU A 166 18.27 11.90 -9.58
N LYS A 167 17.82 11.84 -10.83
CA LYS A 167 16.94 12.84 -11.43
C LYS A 167 15.52 12.29 -11.56
N CYS A 168 14.57 13.02 -11.01
CA CYS A 168 13.14 12.76 -11.15
C CYS A 168 12.54 13.94 -11.91
N ASN A 169 12.53 13.86 -13.24
CA ASN A 169 12.18 14.99 -14.10
C ASN A 169 10.69 15.35 -14.03
N GLU A 170 9.84 14.38 -13.68
CA GLU A 170 8.40 14.53 -13.66
C GLU A 170 7.78 13.89 -12.43
N LEU A 171 6.77 14.57 -11.87
CA LEU A 171 5.91 14.02 -10.84
C LEU A 171 4.75 13.27 -11.50
N VAL A 172 4.90 11.96 -11.65
CA VAL A 172 3.89 11.13 -12.34
C VAL A 172 2.60 11.05 -11.53
N ARG A 173 1.49 11.21 -12.24
CA ARG A 173 0.14 11.16 -11.71
C ARG A 173 -0.29 9.75 -11.31
N THR A 174 -0.84 9.63 -10.11
CA THR A 174 -1.59 8.45 -9.65
C THR A 174 -3.03 8.55 -10.14
N ARG A 175 -3.41 7.72 -11.11
CA ARG A 175 -4.71 7.79 -11.78
C ARG A 175 -5.81 6.99 -11.08
N LEU A 176 -5.43 5.92 -10.38
CA LEU A 176 -6.34 5.00 -9.72
C LEU A 176 -5.77 4.61 -8.35
N ILE A 177 -6.60 4.71 -7.32
CA ILE A 177 -6.31 4.20 -5.99
C ILE A 177 -7.36 3.15 -5.63
N ILE A 178 -6.91 1.95 -5.27
CA ILE A 178 -7.79 0.86 -4.86
C ILE A 178 -7.63 0.68 -3.35
N ILE A 179 -8.70 0.93 -2.60
CA ILE A 179 -8.72 0.79 -1.15
C ILE A 179 -9.42 -0.52 -0.82
N LYS A 180 -8.66 -1.51 -0.35
CA LYS A 180 -9.20 -2.80 0.09
C LYS A 180 -9.18 -2.88 1.60
N MET A 181 -10.35 -3.04 2.21
CA MET A 181 -10.50 -3.15 3.66
C MET A 181 -11.19 -4.45 4.04
N LYS A 182 -10.85 -4.99 5.20
CA LYS A 182 -11.49 -6.14 5.82
C LYS A 182 -12.30 -5.64 7.01
N HIS A 183 -13.60 -5.93 7.04
CA HIS A 183 -14.41 -5.65 8.22
C HIS A 183 -14.34 -6.81 9.24
N GLY A 184 -14.69 -6.53 10.49
CA GLY A 184 -14.76 -7.54 11.56
C GLY A 184 -15.88 -8.56 11.33
N GLU A 185 -15.86 -9.64 12.11
CA GLU A 185 -16.90 -10.68 12.04
C GLU A 185 -18.31 -10.11 12.28
N ARG A 186 -19.28 -10.64 11.53
CA ARG A 186 -20.70 -10.25 11.57
C ARG A 186 -21.57 -11.48 11.38
N GLU A 187 -22.76 -11.46 11.97
CA GLU A 187 -23.73 -12.56 11.86
C GLU A 187 -24.39 -12.62 10.47
N ALA A 188 -24.62 -11.46 9.86
CA ALA A 188 -25.19 -11.34 8.52
C ALA A 188 -24.26 -10.56 7.58
N PRO A 189 -24.17 -10.97 6.29
CA PRO A 189 -23.42 -10.22 5.29
C PRO A 189 -24.07 -8.86 5.01
N LEU A 190 -23.26 -7.89 4.61
CA LEU A 190 -23.73 -6.52 4.31
C LEU A 190 -24.58 -6.48 3.04
N SER A 191 -25.65 -5.69 3.06
CA SER A 191 -26.40 -5.35 1.85
C SER A 191 -25.53 -4.53 0.90
N THR A 192 -25.28 -5.04 -0.31
CA THR A 192 -24.43 -4.38 -1.31
C THR A 192 -24.95 -3.00 -1.71
N GLY A 193 -26.28 -2.82 -1.79
CA GLY A 193 -26.90 -1.54 -2.12
C GLY A 193 -26.74 -0.50 -0.99
N SER A 194 -27.05 -0.88 0.24
CA SER A 194 -26.87 -0.02 1.43
C SER A 194 -25.40 0.37 1.60
N LEU A 195 -24.50 -0.59 1.40
CA LEU A 195 -23.05 -0.39 1.50
C LEU A 195 -22.55 0.62 0.48
N LYS A 196 -22.88 0.44 -0.80
CA LYS A 196 -22.50 1.38 -1.87
C LYS A 196 -22.95 2.79 -1.54
N LYS A 197 -24.23 2.95 -1.17
CA LYS A 197 -24.80 4.25 -0.79
C LYS A 197 -24.05 4.88 0.39
N ALA A 198 -23.82 4.13 1.46
CA ALA A 198 -23.15 4.62 2.65
C ALA A 198 -21.73 5.12 2.36
N PHE A 199 -20.94 4.38 1.56
CA PHE A 199 -19.60 4.80 1.20
C PHE A 199 -19.58 5.99 0.23
N VAL A 200 -20.47 6.04 -0.76
CA VAL A 200 -20.58 7.21 -1.65
C VAL A 200 -20.93 8.46 -0.86
N GLU A 201 -21.94 8.40 0.01
CA GLU A 201 -22.35 9.52 0.86
C GLU A 201 -21.23 9.94 1.81
N THR A 202 -20.55 8.99 2.44
CA THR A 202 -19.40 9.27 3.31
C THR A 202 -18.27 9.96 2.54
N ILE A 203 -17.93 9.45 1.35
CA ILE A 203 -16.79 9.95 0.59
C ILE A 203 -17.04 11.37 0.05
N THR A 204 -18.24 11.60 -0.46
CA THR A 204 -18.67 12.90 -0.99
C THR A 204 -18.86 13.95 0.10
N SER A 205 -19.47 13.59 1.23
CA SER A 205 -19.75 14.56 2.31
C SER A 205 -18.55 14.85 3.21
N ARG A 206 -17.86 13.80 3.70
CA ARG A 206 -16.77 13.94 4.67
C ARG A 206 -15.45 14.34 4.00
N TYR A 207 -15.12 13.73 2.86
CA TYR A 207 -13.85 13.96 2.17
C TYR A 207 -13.99 14.87 0.95
N MET A 208 -15.19 15.41 0.70
CA MET A 208 -15.45 16.41 -0.37
C MET A 208 -15.03 15.95 -1.77
N LEU A 209 -14.92 14.64 -1.98
CA LEU A 209 -14.55 14.12 -3.29
C LEU A 209 -15.80 14.11 -4.16
N ASP A 210 -15.69 14.68 -5.35
CA ASP A 210 -16.77 14.60 -6.34
C ASP A 210 -17.09 13.13 -6.65
N GLY A 211 -18.38 12.79 -6.65
CA GLY A 211 -18.88 11.44 -6.90
C GLY A 211 -18.42 10.87 -8.25
N ARG A 212 -18.09 11.72 -9.23
CA ARG A 212 -17.54 11.27 -10.53
C ARG A 212 -16.18 10.59 -10.43
N TYR A 213 -15.43 10.83 -9.34
CA TYR A 213 -14.14 10.19 -9.09
C TYR A 213 -14.26 8.90 -8.26
N ILE A 214 -15.47 8.55 -7.81
CA ILE A 214 -15.74 7.29 -7.13
C ILE A 214 -16.07 6.26 -8.21
N GLY A 215 -15.18 5.28 -8.37
CA GLY A 215 -15.36 4.16 -9.28
C GLY A 215 -16.23 3.06 -8.68
N ASP A 216 -15.74 1.82 -8.76
CA ASP A 216 -16.46 0.67 -8.25
C ASP A 216 -16.33 0.53 -6.72
N ILE A 217 -17.43 0.13 -6.09
CA ILE A 217 -17.47 -0.29 -4.69
C ILE A 217 -17.96 -1.73 -4.66
N VAL A 218 -17.06 -2.67 -4.40
CA VAL A 218 -17.31 -4.12 -4.48
C VAL A 218 -17.24 -4.71 -3.08
N TYR A 219 -18.21 -5.56 -2.77
CA TYR A 219 -18.26 -6.29 -1.50
C TYR A 219 -18.16 -7.79 -1.74
N GLU A 220 -17.12 -8.40 -1.18
CA GLU A 220 -16.84 -9.83 -1.18
C GLU A 220 -16.52 -10.23 0.25
N ASN A 221 -17.53 -10.63 1.03
CA ASN A 221 -17.41 -10.88 2.47
C ASN A 221 -16.12 -11.64 2.86
N PRO A 222 -15.28 -11.13 3.78
CA PRO A 222 -15.41 -9.91 4.60
C PRO A 222 -14.72 -8.64 4.04
N TYR A 223 -14.41 -8.63 2.74
CA TYR A 223 -13.66 -7.56 2.07
C TYR A 223 -14.56 -6.56 1.36
N ILE A 224 -14.20 -5.29 1.49
CA ILE A 224 -14.78 -4.16 0.77
C ILE A 224 -13.67 -3.52 -0.04
N THR A 225 -13.91 -3.30 -1.33
CA THR A 225 -12.95 -2.68 -2.24
C THR A 225 -13.58 -1.42 -2.83
N ILE A 226 -12.86 -0.30 -2.76
CA ILE A 226 -13.29 1.00 -3.28
C ILE A 226 -12.24 1.50 -4.27
N ASP A 227 -12.66 1.79 -5.49
CA ASP A 227 -11.83 2.41 -6.50
C ASP A 227 -12.05 3.93 -6.51
N LEU A 228 -10.97 4.70 -6.46
CA LEU A 228 -10.98 6.14 -6.71
C LEU A 228 -10.21 6.41 -8.01
N LYS A 229 -10.87 7.01 -9.01
CA LYS A 229 -10.34 7.22 -10.36
C LYS A 229 -10.29 8.72 -10.67
N GLN A 230 -9.12 9.25 -10.96
CA GLN A 230 -8.93 10.66 -11.30
C GLN A 230 -7.68 10.85 -12.16
N ASN A 231 -7.87 10.90 -13.48
CA ASN A 231 -6.78 11.17 -14.42
C ASN A 231 -6.35 12.64 -14.38
N SER A 232 -5.17 12.93 -14.92
CA SER A 232 -4.70 14.31 -15.11
C SER A 232 -5.65 15.17 -15.95
N SER A 233 -6.25 14.61 -17.00
CA SER A 233 -7.18 15.30 -17.90
C SER A 233 -8.56 15.59 -17.29
N ASP A 234 -8.98 14.79 -16.30
CA ASP A 234 -10.32 14.87 -15.71
C ASP A 234 -10.38 15.83 -14.52
N LYS A 235 -9.24 16.03 -13.84
CA LYS A 235 -9.14 16.84 -12.62
C LYS A 235 -9.32 18.33 -12.93
N SER A 236 -10.42 18.89 -12.44
CA SER A 236 -10.72 20.32 -12.58
C SER A 236 -9.98 21.15 -11.51
N PRO A 237 -9.67 22.43 -11.79
CA PRO A 237 -9.09 23.32 -10.78
C PRO A 237 -10.00 23.42 -9.54
N GLY A 238 -9.43 23.18 -8.36
CA GLY A 238 -10.18 23.18 -7.09
C GLY A 238 -10.69 21.80 -6.64
N ASP A 239 -10.63 20.79 -7.51
CA ASP A 239 -11.01 19.43 -7.13
C ASP A 239 -10.04 18.84 -6.10
N VAL A 240 -10.63 18.12 -5.13
CA VAL A 240 -9.87 17.34 -4.16
C VAL A 240 -9.13 16.21 -4.86
N ASP A 241 -7.86 16.02 -4.49
CA ASP A 241 -7.05 14.93 -5.03
C ASP A 241 -7.42 13.59 -4.36
N ILE A 242 -7.61 12.54 -5.16
CA ILE A 242 -7.90 11.18 -4.65
C ILE A 242 -6.81 10.67 -3.69
N ALA A 243 -5.56 11.12 -3.82
CA ALA A 243 -4.49 10.75 -2.91
C ALA A 243 -4.67 11.36 -1.50
N ASN A 244 -5.23 12.57 -1.41
CA ASN A 244 -5.57 13.18 -0.13
C ASN A 244 -6.71 12.40 0.52
N VAL A 245 -7.78 12.12 -0.24
CA VAL A 245 -8.94 11.35 0.25
C VAL A 245 -8.53 9.99 0.76
N ALA A 246 -7.74 9.24 -0.02
CA ALA A 246 -7.25 7.93 0.37
C ALA A 246 -6.44 7.99 1.67
N TYR A 247 -5.61 9.02 1.86
CA TYR A 247 -4.82 9.18 3.07
C TYR A 247 -5.67 9.54 4.30
N TYR A 248 -6.65 10.45 4.15
CA TYR A 248 -7.60 10.77 5.20
C TYR A 248 -8.42 9.55 5.61
N PHE A 249 -8.96 8.83 4.61
CA PHE A 249 -9.72 7.62 4.83
C PHE A 249 -8.89 6.53 5.51
N GLU A 250 -7.65 6.32 5.07
CA GLU A 250 -6.74 5.36 5.68
C GLU A 250 -6.47 5.68 7.15
N LYS A 251 -6.25 6.96 7.49
CA LYS A 251 -6.05 7.41 8.88
C LYS A 251 -7.31 7.24 9.72
N ASP A 252 -8.48 7.55 9.17
CA ASP A 252 -9.77 7.35 9.83
C ASP A 252 -10.01 5.87 10.16
N VAL A 253 -9.79 4.98 9.19
CA VAL A 253 -9.94 3.52 9.37
C VAL A 253 -8.95 2.97 10.39
N LYS A 254 -7.74 3.51 10.46
CA LYS A 254 -6.73 3.15 11.47
C LYS A 254 -6.99 3.75 12.86
N GLY A 255 -8.02 4.59 13.01
CA GLY A 255 -8.37 5.24 14.28
C GLY A 255 -7.59 6.51 14.58
N ASP A 256 -6.77 6.98 13.65
CA ASP A 256 -5.89 8.16 13.74
C ASP A 256 -6.44 9.37 12.95
N SER A 257 -7.77 9.55 12.97
CA SER A 257 -8.50 10.62 12.25
C SER A 257 -7.74 11.96 12.25
N LEU A 258 -7.63 12.57 11.08
CA LEU A 258 -7.01 13.89 10.91
C LEU A 258 -7.98 15.04 11.19
N PHE A 259 -9.28 14.77 11.25
CA PHE A 259 -10.29 15.75 11.61
C PHE A 259 -10.24 16.06 13.11
N HIS A 260 -10.56 17.31 13.46
CA HIS A 260 -10.58 17.75 14.84
C HIS A 260 -11.82 17.22 15.56
N ASN A 261 -11.63 16.38 16.58
CA ASN A 261 -12.69 15.78 17.41
C ASN A 261 -13.79 15.04 16.63
N ASP A 262 -13.49 14.60 15.43
CA ASP A 262 -14.47 13.95 14.55
C ASP A 262 -13.92 12.61 14.07
N ARG A 263 -14.66 11.53 14.38
CA ARG A 263 -14.26 10.15 14.10
C ARG A 263 -15.16 9.58 13.02
N LEU A 264 -14.57 8.85 12.09
CA LEU A 264 -15.34 8.14 11.07
C LEU A 264 -16.34 7.18 11.71
N ASN A 265 -17.60 7.33 11.34
CA ASN A 265 -18.68 6.44 11.74
C ASN A 265 -19.48 6.04 10.50
N ILE A 266 -19.35 4.78 10.08
CA ILE A 266 -20.09 4.21 8.96
C ILE A 266 -21.02 3.16 9.54
N SER A 267 -22.33 3.45 9.50
CA SER A 267 -23.38 2.53 9.91
C SER A 267 -24.09 1.99 8.69
N ILE A 268 -24.13 0.66 8.56
CA ILE A 268 -24.86 -0.04 7.50
C ILE A 268 -25.84 -0.99 8.19
N ASP A 269 -27.11 -0.91 7.78
CA ASP A 269 -28.20 -1.71 8.35
C ASP A 269 -28.29 -1.58 9.89
N ASN A 270 -28.14 -0.35 10.41
CA ASN A 270 -28.11 0.02 11.84
C ASN A 270 -26.96 -0.59 12.67
N GLU A 271 -25.95 -1.15 12.02
CA GLU A 271 -24.77 -1.67 12.70
C GLU A 271 -23.51 -0.93 12.25
N MET A 272 -22.72 -0.47 13.23
CA MET A 272 -21.47 0.23 12.98
C MET A 272 -20.43 -0.73 12.41
N LEU A 273 -19.83 -0.34 11.29
CA LEU A 273 -18.81 -1.15 10.62
C LEU A 273 -17.46 -0.99 11.34
N ARG A 274 -16.90 -2.11 11.81
CA ARG A 274 -15.55 -2.17 12.40
C ARG A 274 -14.57 -2.70 11.37
N PHE A 275 -13.42 -2.05 11.23
CA PHE A 275 -12.38 -2.44 10.28
C PHE A 275 -11.21 -3.13 11.00
N GLU A 276 -10.73 -4.24 10.44
CA GLU A 276 -9.60 -5.00 10.98
C GLU A 276 -8.30 -4.72 10.22
N LYS A 277 -8.40 -4.60 8.90
CA LYS A 277 -7.25 -4.41 8.01
C LYS A 277 -7.63 -3.48 6.87
N ILE A 278 -6.69 -2.65 6.46
CA ILE A 278 -6.77 -1.82 5.28
C ILE A 278 -5.47 -1.94 4.49
N VAL A 279 -5.59 -2.05 3.18
CA VAL A 279 -4.49 -2.04 2.22
C VAL A 279 -4.87 -1.08 1.10
N VAL A 280 -3.95 -0.20 0.74
CA VAL A 280 -4.15 0.80 -0.31
C VAL A 280 -3.18 0.51 -1.44
N TYR A 281 -3.71 0.39 -2.65
CA TYR A 281 -2.94 0.19 -3.87
C TYR A 281 -2.98 1.44 -4.73
N TYR A 282 -1.84 1.80 -5.30
CA TYR A 282 -1.69 3.00 -6.13
C TYR A 282 -1.30 2.59 -7.55
N LEU A 283 -2.04 3.07 -8.53
CA LEU A 283 -1.81 2.82 -9.94
C LEU A 283 -1.56 4.14 -10.65
N ASP A 284 -0.38 4.26 -11.25
CA ASP A 284 0.10 5.47 -11.91
C ASP A 284 -0.21 5.47 -13.42
N GLU A 285 -0.12 6.65 -14.04
CA GLU A 285 -0.21 6.81 -15.50
C GLU A 285 1.01 6.21 -16.23
N VAL A 286 2.18 6.25 -15.57
CA VAL A 286 3.43 5.67 -16.08
C VAL A 286 3.89 4.57 -15.12
N ALA A 287 4.31 3.43 -15.68
CA ALA A 287 4.79 2.29 -14.91
C ALA A 287 6.02 2.67 -14.04
N PRO A 288 6.17 2.06 -12.85
CA PRO A 288 7.33 2.31 -11.99
C PRO A 288 8.61 1.66 -12.56
N GLU A 289 9.75 2.19 -12.15
CA GLU A 289 11.08 1.76 -12.59
C GLU A 289 11.83 1.09 -11.43
N PHE A 290 11.51 -0.17 -11.16
CA PHE A 290 12.26 -0.98 -10.20
C PHE A 290 13.23 -1.92 -10.92
N SER A 291 14.49 -1.94 -10.50
CA SER A 291 15.43 -2.96 -10.94
C SER A 291 15.02 -4.29 -10.33
N MET A 292 14.96 -5.36 -11.13
CA MET A 292 14.62 -6.73 -10.72
C MET A 292 15.68 -7.38 -9.81
N LYS A 293 16.29 -6.64 -8.88
CA LYS A 293 17.26 -7.14 -7.89
C LYS A 293 16.67 -8.16 -6.91
N SER A 294 15.36 -8.44 -6.99
CA SER A 294 14.67 -9.43 -6.17
C SER A 294 15.10 -10.88 -6.42
N LEU A 295 15.82 -11.17 -7.50
CA LEU A 295 16.48 -12.46 -7.64
C LEU A 295 17.81 -12.41 -6.87
N THR A 296 17.76 -12.74 -5.58
CA THR A 296 18.99 -12.94 -4.81
C THR A 296 19.88 -13.96 -5.53
N PRO A 297 21.21 -13.82 -5.49
CA PRO A 297 22.13 -14.74 -6.17
C PRO A 297 21.86 -16.22 -5.84
N GLY A 298 21.37 -16.50 -4.63
CA GLY A 298 20.95 -17.84 -4.22
C GLY A 298 19.78 -18.40 -5.01
N VAL A 299 18.76 -17.59 -5.33
CA VAL A 299 17.60 -18.03 -6.14
C VAL A 299 18.05 -18.33 -7.57
N ILE A 300 18.92 -17.50 -8.15
CA ILE A 300 19.48 -17.74 -9.49
C ILE A 300 20.30 -19.04 -9.50
N ALA A 301 21.16 -19.25 -8.49
CA ALA A 301 21.97 -20.47 -8.39
C ALA A 301 21.09 -21.74 -8.31
N VAL A 302 20.02 -21.71 -7.51
CA VAL A 302 19.08 -22.83 -7.40
C VAL A 302 18.37 -23.10 -8.74
N ILE A 303 17.89 -22.06 -9.41
CA ILE A 303 17.23 -22.20 -10.72
C ILE A 303 18.18 -22.84 -11.75
N VAL A 304 19.43 -22.40 -11.81
CA VAL A 304 20.44 -22.94 -12.73
C VAL A 304 20.70 -24.43 -12.45
N VAL A 305 20.84 -24.83 -11.18
CA VAL A 305 21.07 -26.24 -10.80
C VAL A 305 19.87 -27.11 -11.18
N VAL A 306 18.65 -26.63 -10.95
CA VAL A 306 17.42 -27.37 -11.31
C VAL A 306 17.33 -27.56 -12.82
N ILE A 307 17.60 -26.53 -13.62
CA ILE A 307 17.60 -26.62 -15.08
C ILE A 307 18.64 -27.64 -15.56
N LEU A 308 19.86 -27.60 -15.02
CA LEU A 308 20.93 -28.54 -15.39
C LEU A 308 20.56 -30.00 -15.05
N ALA A 309 19.93 -30.23 -13.89
CA ALA A 309 19.48 -31.56 -13.48
C ALA A 309 18.38 -32.10 -14.41
N ILE A 310 17.42 -31.26 -14.81
CA ILE A 310 16.36 -31.63 -15.77
C ILE A 310 16.96 -31.98 -17.13
N VAL A 311 17.87 -31.15 -17.65
CA VAL A 311 18.54 -31.40 -18.94
C VAL A 311 19.32 -32.71 -18.88
N ALA A 312 20.10 -32.95 -17.82
CA ALA A 312 20.82 -34.21 -17.64
C ALA A 312 19.87 -35.41 -17.59
N GLY A 313 18.74 -35.30 -16.87
CA GLY A 313 17.70 -36.32 -16.81
C GLY A 313 17.11 -36.64 -18.18
N ILE A 314 16.78 -35.62 -18.98
CA ILE A 314 16.26 -35.78 -20.36
C ILE A 314 17.31 -36.47 -21.24
N VAL A 315 18.59 -36.06 -21.16
CA VAL A 315 19.67 -36.68 -21.95
C VAL A 315 19.83 -38.16 -21.60
N VAL A 316 19.82 -38.52 -20.31
CA VAL A 316 19.90 -39.92 -19.87
C VAL A 316 18.69 -40.71 -20.38
N LEU A 317 17.48 -40.14 -20.31
CA LEU A 317 16.25 -40.79 -20.74
C LEU A 317 16.23 -41.01 -22.27
N VAL A 318 16.72 -40.05 -23.06
CA VAL A 318 16.88 -40.21 -24.51
C VAL A 318 17.95 -41.24 -24.85
N CYS A 319 19.10 -41.20 -24.18
CA CYS A 319 20.20 -42.16 -24.41
C CYS A 319 19.82 -43.60 -24.03
N THR A 320 19.12 -43.80 -22.91
CA THR A 320 18.64 -45.12 -22.48
C THR A 320 17.55 -45.66 -23.41
N ARG A 321 16.61 -44.82 -23.87
CA ARG A 321 15.62 -45.21 -24.90
C ARG A 321 16.28 -45.56 -26.24
N ARG A 322 17.30 -44.81 -26.68
CA ARG A 322 18.07 -45.14 -27.89
C ARG A 322 18.85 -46.46 -27.75
N ARG A 323 19.39 -46.77 -26.57
CA ARG A 323 20.04 -48.07 -26.33
C ARG A 323 19.04 -49.23 -26.33
N LYS A 324 17.91 -49.12 -25.61
CA LYS A 324 16.87 -50.16 -25.61
C LYS A 324 16.33 -50.48 -27.01
N GLY A 325 16.14 -49.46 -27.87
CA GLY A 325 15.76 -49.67 -29.27
C GLY A 325 16.79 -50.44 -30.11
N LYS A 326 18.08 -50.41 -29.75
CA LYS A 326 19.13 -51.21 -30.41
C LYS A 326 19.16 -52.67 -29.92
N TYR A 327 18.90 -52.92 -28.63
CA TYR A 327 18.83 -54.28 -28.07
C TYR A 327 17.60 -55.05 -28.59
N VAL A 328 16.42 -54.41 -28.63
CA VAL A 328 15.20 -55.03 -29.19
C VAL A 328 15.38 -55.42 -30.67
N LYS A 329 16.13 -54.62 -31.43
CA LYS A 329 16.41 -54.91 -32.84
C LYS A 329 17.44 -56.05 -33.03
N ALA A 330 18.30 -56.32 -32.05
CA ALA A 330 19.22 -57.45 -32.06
C ALA A 330 18.50 -58.76 -31.71
N GLU A 331 17.63 -58.77 -30.68
CA GLU A 331 16.85 -59.96 -30.30
C GLU A 331 15.86 -60.39 -31.39
N VAL A 332 15.18 -59.45 -32.05
CA VAL A 332 14.26 -59.78 -33.18
C VAL A 332 15.04 -60.32 -34.40
N LYS A 333 16.28 -59.88 -34.60
CA LYS A 333 17.13 -60.39 -35.69
C LYS A 333 17.58 -61.83 -35.42
N GLU A 334 18.01 -62.15 -34.19
CA GLU A 334 18.38 -63.52 -33.83
C GLU A 334 17.18 -64.48 -33.80
N MET A 335 16.00 -64.02 -33.36
CA MET A 335 14.78 -64.86 -33.37
C MET A 335 14.32 -65.23 -34.80
N ASN A 336 14.52 -64.33 -35.78
CA ASN A 336 14.21 -64.59 -37.18
C ASN A 336 15.23 -65.52 -37.85
N GLU A 337 16.48 -65.52 -37.41
CA GLU A 337 17.50 -66.46 -37.91
C GLU A 337 17.26 -67.89 -37.39
N MET A 338 16.80 -68.05 -36.14
CA MET A 338 16.38 -69.36 -35.61
C MET A 338 15.14 -69.95 -36.31
N HIS A 339 14.13 -69.14 -36.63
CA HIS A 339 12.95 -69.62 -37.38
C HIS A 339 13.29 -70.07 -38.82
N ARG A 340 14.41 -69.59 -39.37
CA ARG A 340 14.87 -69.94 -40.71
C ARG A 340 15.71 -71.22 -40.73
N GLY A 341 16.36 -71.57 -39.61
CA GLY A 341 17.05 -72.84 -39.43
C GLY A 341 16.13 -74.02 -39.06
N LEU A 342 14.93 -73.74 -38.52
CA LEU A 342 13.94 -74.77 -38.18
C LEU A 342 13.07 -75.20 -39.37
N ASN A 343 13.09 -74.45 -40.48
CA ASN A 343 12.32 -74.68 -41.70
C ASN A 343 13.19 -75.04 -42.93
N ALA A 344 14.43 -75.48 -42.69
CA ALA A 344 15.39 -75.88 -43.73
C ALA A 344 15.59 -77.40 -43.74
#